data_AF-A0A212CI54-F1
#
_entry.id   AF-A0A212CI54-F1
#
_cell.length_a   1.000
_cell.length_b   1.000
_cell.length_c   1.000
_cell.angle_alpha   90.00
_cell.angle_beta   90.00
_cell.angle_gamma   90.00
#
_symmetry.space_group_name_H-M   'P 1'
#
loop_
_entity.id
_entity.type
_entity.pdbx_description
1 polymer ?
#
loop_
_entity_poly.entity_id
_entity_poly.type
_entity_poly.pdbx_seq_one_letter_code
_entity_poly.pdbx_strand_id
1 'polypeptide(L)'
;MQLFIGDSPIPQNYSVSASDDVKIEVGLYKQKSNLKVVLTECWATPSSNARDPVMFGFINNSCPIPNTHTNVIENGNSNKARFKLKIFSFINNSIVYLHCKLRVCMESPGATCK
;
A
#
# COMPACT_ATOMS: atom_id res chain seq x y z
N MET A 1 -0.70 -0.26 -8.77
CA MET A 1 -0.30 0.54 -7.60
C MET A 1 0.41 1.77 -8.14
N GLN A 2 0.09 2.96 -7.63
CA GLN A 2 0.70 4.22 -8.02
C GLN A 2 1.20 4.95 -6.78
N LEU A 3 2.40 5.54 -6.85
CA LEU A 3 3.04 6.25 -5.74
C LEU A 3 3.02 7.76 -6.01
N PHE A 4 2.93 8.55 -4.93
CA PHE A 4 2.81 10.00 -4.95
C PHE A 4 3.63 10.65 -3.83
N ILE A 5 4.18 11.84 -4.10
CA ILE A 5 4.69 12.79 -3.09
C ILE A 5 3.72 13.97 -3.08
N GLY A 6 3.07 14.20 -1.94
CA GLY A 6 1.90 15.08 -1.88
C GLY A 6 0.78 14.58 -2.79
N ASP A 7 0.45 15.36 -3.83
CA ASP A 7 -0.52 15.00 -4.86
C ASP A 7 0.10 14.73 -6.24
N SER A 8 1.42 14.83 -6.37
CA SER A 8 2.12 14.58 -7.63
C SER A 8 2.55 13.11 -7.73
N PRO A 9 2.30 12.43 -8.87
CA PRO A 9 2.77 11.07 -9.06
C PRO A 9 4.30 11.03 -9.13
N ILE A 10 4.89 10.02 -8.50
CA ILE A 10 6.35 9.81 -8.57
C ILE A 10 6.69 9.28 -9.97
N PRO A 11 7.61 9.91 -10.72
CA PRO A 11 8.04 9.42 -12.02
C PRO A 11 8.93 8.19 -11.90
N GLN A 12 9.15 7.49 -13.02
CA GLN A 12 10.13 6.40 -13.06
C GLN A 12 11.54 6.94 -12.79
N ASN A 13 12.39 6.11 -12.17
CA ASN A 13 13.78 6.44 -11.80
C ASN A 13 13.92 7.65 -10.86
N TYR A 14 12.90 7.92 -10.05
CA TYR A 14 12.96 8.94 -9.01
C TYR A 14 13.52 8.37 -7.70
N SER A 15 14.33 9.15 -7.00
CA SER A 15 14.82 8.81 -5.66
C SER A 15 14.03 9.55 -4.60
N VAL A 16 13.47 8.82 -3.65
CA VAL A 16 12.73 9.35 -2.49
C VAL A 16 13.64 9.47 -1.28
N SER A 17 13.44 10.51 -0.48
CA SER A 17 14.13 10.71 0.79
C SER A 17 13.37 10.00 1.92
N ALA A 18 14.08 9.56 2.96
CA ALA A 18 13.47 9.01 4.18
C ALA A 18 12.59 10.02 4.94
N SER A 19 12.72 11.32 4.63
CA SER A 19 11.84 12.38 5.13
C SER A 19 10.47 12.41 4.44
N ASP A 20 10.34 11.78 3.27
CA ASP A 20 9.16 11.91 2.42
C ASP A 20 8.03 10.99 2.91
N ASP A 21 6.85 11.57 3.07
CA ASP A 21 5.61 10.80 3.26
C ASP A 21 5.09 10.37 1.89
N VAL A 22 5.40 9.14 1.50
CA VAL A 22 4.95 8.56 0.23
C VAL A 22 3.50 8.11 0.37
N LYS A 23 2.61 8.65 -0.46
CA LYS A 23 1.23 8.20 -0.59
C LYS A 23 1.14 7.10 -1.64
N ILE A 24 0.58 5.97 -1.29
CA ILE A 24 0.40 4.80 -2.16
C ILE A 24 -1.09 4.60 -2.43
N GLU A 25 -1.44 4.49 -3.71
CA GLU A 25 -2.80 4.18 -4.17
C GLU A 25 -2.82 2.81 -4.88
N VAL A 26 -3.75 1.95 -4.46
CA VAL A 26 -4.05 0.67 -5.10
C VAL A 26 -5.50 0.71 -5.54
N GLY A 27 -5.76 0.70 -6.84
CA GLY A 27 -7.11 0.80 -7.42
C GLY A 27 -7.40 -0.28 -8.44
N LEU A 28 -8.69 -0.56 -8.63
CA LEU A 28 -9.19 -1.38 -9.74
C LEU A 28 -9.16 -0.58 -11.04
N TYR A 29 -8.79 -1.24 -12.15
CA TYR A 29 -8.91 -0.65 -13.47
C TYR A 29 -10.38 -0.40 -13.85
N LYS A 30 -11.26 -1.40 -13.61
CA LYS A 30 -12.70 -1.26 -13.81
C LYS A 30 -13.37 -0.77 -12.53
N GLN A 31 -13.93 0.43 -12.60
CA GLN A 31 -14.55 1.11 -11.47
C GLN A 31 -16.05 0.84 -11.44
N LYS A 32 -16.47 -0.24 -10.75
CA LYS A 32 -17.88 -0.44 -10.38
C LYS A 32 -18.08 0.03 -8.93
N SER A 33 -19.16 0.77 -8.67
CA SER A 33 -19.42 1.39 -7.37
C SER A 33 -19.60 0.39 -6.22
N ASN A 34 -20.10 -0.81 -6.54
CA ASN A 34 -20.26 -1.90 -5.59
C ASN A 34 -18.97 -2.69 -5.33
N LEU A 35 -17.91 -2.49 -6.11
CA LEU A 35 -16.63 -3.17 -5.88
C LEU A 35 -15.71 -2.31 -5.03
N LYS A 36 -15.25 -2.89 -3.93
CA LYS A 36 -14.34 -2.28 -2.97
C LYS A 36 -12.99 -2.99 -2.97
N VAL A 37 -11.91 -2.23 -2.80
CA VAL A 37 -10.57 -2.78 -2.61
C VAL A 37 -10.25 -2.79 -1.12
N VAL A 38 -9.89 -3.96 -0.61
CA VAL A 38 -9.40 -4.12 0.76
C VAL A 38 -7.98 -4.66 0.72
N LEU A 39 -7.01 -3.87 1.14
CA LEU A 39 -5.64 -4.31 1.41
C LEU A 39 -5.63 -5.12 2.70
N THR A 40 -5.17 -6.37 2.64
CA THR A 40 -5.13 -7.27 3.81
C THR A 40 -3.76 -7.29 4.46
N GLU A 41 -2.70 -7.36 3.65
CA GLU A 41 -1.32 -7.34 4.09
C GLU A 41 -0.50 -6.48 3.13
N CYS A 42 0.41 -5.66 3.64
CA CYS A 42 1.41 -5.00 2.83
C CYS A 42 2.77 -5.05 3.54
N TRP A 43 3.81 -5.30 2.75
CA TRP A 43 5.17 -5.47 3.23
C TRP A 43 6.18 -4.99 2.20
N ALA A 44 7.40 -4.74 2.64
CA ALA A 44 8.51 -4.39 1.78
C ALA A 44 9.58 -5.47 1.79
N THR A 45 10.34 -5.58 0.71
CA THR A 45 11.50 -6.47 0.58
C THR A 45 12.68 -5.74 -0.10
N PRO A 46 13.93 -6.18 0.12
CA PRO A 46 15.11 -5.62 -0.55
C PRO A 46 15.27 -6.11 -2.00
N SER A 47 14.48 -7.10 -2.42
CA SER A 47 14.48 -7.63 -3.78
C SER A 47 13.07 -7.64 -4.36
N SER A 48 12.94 -7.81 -5.68
CA SER A 48 11.63 -7.95 -6.34
C SER A 48 10.88 -9.22 -5.95
N ASN A 49 11.52 -10.16 -5.23
CA ASN A 49 10.87 -11.36 -4.75
C ASN A 49 9.96 -11.04 -3.55
N ALA A 50 8.65 -11.15 -3.74
CA ALA A 50 7.67 -10.92 -2.67
C ALA A 50 7.80 -11.91 -1.49
N ARG A 51 8.51 -13.02 -1.66
CA ARG A 51 8.81 -14.03 -0.63
C ARG A 51 10.27 -13.98 -0.15
N ASP A 52 10.94 -12.84 -0.33
CA ASP A 52 12.27 -12.63 0.26
C ASP A 52 12.20 -12.90 1.77
N PRO A 53 13.15 -13.67 2.35
CA PRO A 53 13.18 -13.91 3.79
C PRO A 53 13.34 -12.62 4.60
N VAL A 54 13.95 -11.59 4.02
CA VAL A 54 14.02 -10.25 4.60
C VAL A 54 12.79 -9.47 4.16
N MET A 55 11.85 -9.29 5.08
CA MET A 55 10.62 -8.53 4.85
C MET A 55 10.30 -7.61 6.02
N PHE A 56 9.69 -6.47 5.70
CA PHE A 56 9.17 -5.54 6.70
C PHE A 56 7.67 -5.31 6.45
N GLY A 57 6.83 -5.87 7.31
CA GLY A 57 5.39 -5.68 7.25
C GLY A 57 4.97 -4.31 7.80
N PHE A 58 3.98 -3.70 7.16
CA PHE A 58 3.45 -2.40 7.60
C PHE A 58 1.92 -2.29 7.55
N ILE A 59 1.25 -3.23 6.88
CA ILE A 59 -0.19 -3.49 7.04
C ILE A 59 -0.37 -4.99 7.29
N ASN A 60 -1.18 -5.35 8.29
CA ASN A 60 -1.57 -6.73 8.57
C ASN A 60 -3.03 -6.79 9.03
N ASN A 61 -3.77 -7.80 8.59
CA ASN A 61 -5.22 -7.92 8.80
C ASN A 61 -5.97 -6.61 8.49
N SER A 62 -5.60 -5.94 7.40
CA SER A 62 -6.18 -4.67 6.93
C SER A 62 -5.91 -3.43 7.80
N CYS A 63 -5.11 -3.58 8.86
CA CYS A 63 -4.75 -2.52 9.80
C CYS A 63 -3.27 -2.15 9.70
N PRO A 64 -2.89 -0.88 9.94
CA PRO A 64 -1.49 -0.50 10.01
C PRO A 64 -0.81 -1.17 11.21
N ILE A 65 0.40 -1.69 11.01
CA ILE A 65 1.18 -2.27 12.11
C ILE A 65 1.73 -1.11 12.98
N PRO A 66 1.63 -1.17 14.31
CA PRO A 66 2.17 -0.14 15.20
C PRO A 66 3.66 0.13 14.94
N ASN A 67 4.09 1.38 15.12
CA ASN A 67 5.49 1.81 14.95
C ASN A 67 6.08 1.64 13.54
N THR A 68 5.25 1.45 12.51
CA THR A 68 5.71 1.39 11.10
C THR A 68 5.53 2.70 10.33
N HIS A 69 5.13 3.78 11.02
CA HIS A 69 4.82 5.08 10.41
C HIS A 69 3.85 4.98 9.22
N THR A 70 2.94 4.02 9.28
CA THR A 70 1.91 3.80 8.26
C THR A 70 0.60 4.44 8.68
N ASN A 71 0.01 5.22 7.78
CA ASN A 71 -1.29 5.84 7.99
C ASN A 71 -2.25 5.41 6.87
N VAL A 72 -3.26 4.62 7.22
CA VAL A 72 -4.30 4.21 6.26
C VAL A 72 -5.31 5.34 6.10
N ILE A 73 -5.43 5.87 4.89
CA ILE A 73 -6.39 6.93 4.54
C ILE A 73 -7.73 6.31 4.19
N GLU A 74 -7.70 5.25 3.38
CA GLU A 74 -8.89 4.57 2.89
C GLU A 74 -8.59 3.10 2.63
N ASN A 75 -9.43 2.21 3.16
CA ASN A 75 -9.35 0.77 2.89
C ASN A 75 -10.77 0.19 2.96
N GLY A 76 -11.27 -0.40 1.87
CA GLY A 76 -12.61 -1.02 1.81
C GLY A 76 -13.80 -0.09 1.56
N ASN A 77 -13.59 1.22 1.36
CA ASN A 77 -14.70 2.18 1.14
C ASN A 77 -15.01 2.44 -0.34
N SER A 78 -14.02 2.33 -1.22
CA SER A 78 -14.18 2.51 -2.67
C SER A 78 -13.42 1.45 -3.45
N ASN A 79 -13.42 1.61 -4.77
CA ASN A 79 -12.63 0.84 -5.72
C ASN A 79 -11.10 1.10 -5.60
N LYS A 80 -10.68 1.88 -4.61
CA LYS A 80 -9.30 2.22 -4.30
C LYS A 80 -9.02 2.09 -2.81
N ALA A 81 -7.80 1.72 -2.49
CA ALA A 81 -7.23 1.80 -1.15
C ALA A 81 -6.03 2.75 -1.18
N ARG A 82 -5.91 3.58 -0.15
CA ARG A 82 -4.90 4.64 -0.04
C ARG A 82 -4.29 4.64 1.34
N PHE A 83 -2.97 4.71 1.40
CA PHE A 83 -2.23 4.83 2.65
C PHE A 83 -0.96 5.67 2.44
N LYS A 84 -0.42 6.21 3.52
CA LYS A 84 0.89 6.84 3.57
C LYS A 84 1.86 5.94 4.32
N LEU A 85 3.09 5.91 3.84
CA LEU A 85 4.21 5.20 4.45
C LEU A 85 5.42 6.13 4.42
N LYS A 86 6.11 6.28 5.56
CA LYS A 86 7.47 6.83 5.55
C LYS A 86 8.41 5.81 4.95
N ILE A 87 9.04 6.16 3.85
CA ILE A 87 9.94 5.24 3.16
C ILE A 87 11.22 5.03 3.98
N PHE A 88 11.77 3.84 3.90
CA PHE A 88 13.01 3.43 4.55
C PHE A 88 13.89 2.69 3.53
N SER A 89 15.07 2.27 3.95
CA SER A 89 15.95 1.40 3.17
C SER A 89 16.35 0.18 3.99
N PHE A 90 16.73 -0.89 3.31
CA PHE A 90 17.36 -2.03 3.97
C PHE A 90 18.87 -1.79 4.06
N ILE A 91 19.52 -2.40 5.05
CA ILE A 91 20.98 -2.29 5.21
C ILE A 91 21.65 -2.79 3.92
N ASN A 92 22.56 -1.97 3.36
CA ASN A 92 23.26 -2.22 2.10
C ASN A 92 22.37 -2.32 0.85
N ASN A 93 21.11 -1.86 0.91
CA ASN A 93 20.22 -1.86 -0.26
C ASN A 93 19.41 -0.57 -0.35
N SER A 94 19.65 0.20 -1.40
CA SER A 94 19.00 1.48 -1.67
C SER A 94 17.64 1.35 -2.39
N ILE A 95 17.26 0.14 -2.81
CA ILE A 95 16.00 -0.12 -3.51
C ILE A 95 15.06 -0.87 -2.58
N VAL A 96 13.82 -0.39 -2.49
CA VAL A 96 12.76 -1.03 -1.71
C VAL A 96 11.62 -1.41 -2.62
N TYR A 97 11.23 -2.69 -2.56
CA TYR A 97 10.09 -3.22 -3.29
C TYR A 97 8.90 -3.32 -2.36
N LEU A 98 7.78 -2.70 -2.73
CA LEU A 98 6.54 -2.74 -1.97
C LEU A 98 5.60 -3.80 -2.54
N HIS A 99 5.02 -4.59 -1.66
CA HIS A 99 4.08 -5.65 -1.99
C HIS A 99 2.81 -5.49 -1.16
N CYS A 100 1.67 -5.82 -1.76
CA CYS A 100 0.41 -5.86 -1.04
C CYS A 100 -0.43 -7.05 -1.51
N LYS A 101 -1.04 -7.75 -0.56
CA LYS A 101 -2.19 -8.62 -0.80
C LYS A 101 -3.46 -7.79 -0.70
N LEU A 102 -4.36 -8.03 -1.65
CA LEU A 102 -5.66 -7.39 -1.68
C LEU A 102 -6.75 -8.43 -1.89
N ARG A 103 -7.94 -8.12 -1.39
CA ARG A 103 -9.18 -8.77 -1.80
C ARG A 103 -10.09 -7.73 -2.43
N VAL A 104 -10.85 -8.17 -3.44
CA VAL A 104 -11.96 -7.40 -3.98
C VAL A 104 -13.22 -7.85 -3.26
N CYS A 105 -13.93 -6.90 -2.68
CA CYS A 105 -15.18 -7.14 -2.00
C CYS A 105 -16.32 -6.51 -2.78
N MET A 106 -17.46 -7.20 -2.86
CA MET A 106 -18.69 -6.66 -3.44
C MET A 106 -19.61 -6.23 -2.31
N GLU A 107 -19.88 -4.94 -2.19
CA GLU A 107 -20.80 -4.40 -1.20
C GLU A 107 -22.25 -4.62 -1.64
N SER A 108 -23.07 -5.15 -0.74
CA SER A 108 -24.51 -5.35 -0.93
C SER A 108 -25.27 -4.98 0.35
N PRO A 109 -26.60 -4.74 0.28
CA PRO A 109 -27.39 -4.53 1.49
C PRO A 109 -27.17 -5.69 2.49
N GLY A 110 -26.65 -5.38 3.69
CA GLY A 110 -26.33 -6.37 4.72
C GLY A 110 -24.94 -7.00 4.67
N ALA A 111 -24.12 -6.72 3.66
CA ALA A 111 -22.73 -7.18 3.57
C ALA A 111 -21.79 -6.01 3.26
N THR A 112 -21.04 -5.58 4.28
CA THR A 112 -20.06 -4.49 4.16
C THR A 112 -18.65 -5.05 3.94
N CYS A 113 -17.80 -4.23 3.32
CA CYS A 113 -16.41 -4.59 3.03
C CYS A 113 -15.41 -4.20 4.12
N LYS A 114 -15.93 -3.66 5.25
CA LYS A 114 -15.16 -3.23 6.42
C LYS A 114 -14.90 -4.39 7.36
#